data_AF-A0A3B8V5Q5-F1
#
_entry.id   AF-A0A3B8V5Q5-F1
#
_cell.length_a   1.000
_cell.length_b   1.000
_cell.length_c   1.000
_cell.angle_alpha   90.00
_cell.angle_beta   90.00
_cell.angle_gamma   90.00
#
_symmetry.space_group_name_H-M   'P 1'
#
loop_
_entity.id
_entity.type
_entity.pdbx_description
1 polymer ?
#
loop_
_entity_poly.entity_id
_entity_poly.type
_entity_poly.pdbx_seq_one_letter_code
_entity_poly.pdbx_strand_id
1 'polypeptide(L)'
;AGFFTDEPQYYRWGTPYTPAAEAEFEKDGEDIREGLIWLFVHDERGYRFREKYYKTLNKLYVENFYKKIYDWCGAHNCKLTGHSVEEVALYTQMWGGAAVMPSYEYEDIPGMDCLGRFCCTELPVKQVANAAEQLGKKRVLTETFGCSGYDVTPKELKSVAEMQYFGGVNVMCQHLYPYSVAGRGRIDHPPVFGPHGNWNEGFKAFNDYFARLSYIVANTEEKAKIGVIHPMRDIWLDYVRSEDYESVKRTEEDFNEFLRVLRKNGVEYQLIDERILERHGKAEGKNLRVGNCVYDTVIVPKMRNISGTTYEILKQYGGKMCVLQTPVFLDGVREKLSFESNVT
;
A
#
# COMPACT_ATOMS: atom_id res chain seq x y z
N ALA A 1 14.48 8.82 -18.44
CA ALA A 1 13.66 10.00 -18.09
C ALA A 1 12.23 9.53 -17.84
N GLY A 2 11.48 10.24 -17.03
CA GLY A 2 10.15 9.82 -16.59
C GLY A 2 9.44 10.92 -15.81
N PHE A 3 8.25 10.59 -15.33
CA PHE A 3 7.40 11.44 -14.52
C PHE A 3 7.33 10.90 -13.10
N PHE A 4 7.33 11.81 -12.14
CA PHE A 4 7.06 11.53 -10.73
C PHE A 4 5.64 12.03 -10.42
N THR A 5 4.81 11.19 -9.80
CA THR A 5 3.53 11.60 -9.23
C THR A 5 3.65 11.70 -7.72
N ASP A 6 3.34 12.88 -7.20
CA ASP A 6 3.40 13.19 -5.77
C ASP A 6 1.98 13.16 -5.19
N GLU A 7 1.75 12.27 -4.23
CA GLU A 7 0.51 12.19 -3.43
C GLU A 7 -0.82 12.34 -4.22
N PRO A 8 -1.03 11.64 -5.36
CA PRO A 8 -2.28 11.74 -6.08
C PRO A 8 -3.43 11.21 -5.21
N GLN A 9 -4.54 11.94 -5.20
CA GLN A 9 -5.71 11.63 -4.38
C GLN A 9 -6.97 12.24 -5.02
N TYR A 10 -8.12 11.60 -4.84
CA TYR A 10 -9.37 12.20 -5.33
C TYR A 10 -9.83 13.36 -4.44
N TYR A 11 -9.81 13.21 -3.11
CA TYR A 11 -10.31 14.21 -2.15
C TYR A 11 -10.13 13.75 -0.70
N ARG A 12 -9.38 14.52 0.11
CA ARG A 12 -9.05 14.20 1.50
C ARG A 12 -9.98 14.82 2.56
N TRP A 13 -10.67 15.90 2.26
CA TRP A 13 -11.35 16.69 3.29
C TRP A 13 -12.82 16.30 3.55
N GLY A 14 -13.29 15.20 2.97
CA GLY A 14 -14.66 14.72 3.16
C GLY A 14 -14.92 13.41 2.40
N THR A 15 -16.16 12.92 2.44
CA THR A 15 -16.55 11.72 1.69
C THR A 15 -16.57 12.04 0.19
N PRO A 16 -15.69 11.42 -0.62
CA PRO A 16 -15.60 11.71 -2.06
C PRO A 16 -16.87 11.26 -2.78
N TYR A 17 -17.22 11.90 -3.89
CA TYR A 17 -18.27 11.47 -4.83
C TYR A 17 -17.86 11.87 -6.24
N THR A 18 -18.18 11.03 -7.24
CA THR A 18 -17.89 11.35 -8.64
C THR A 18 -18.98 10.79 -9.55
N PRO A 19 -19.44 11.54 -10.57
CA PRO A 19 -20.34 11.02 -11.59
C PRO A 19 -19.80 9.78 -12.33
N ALA A 20 -18.47 9.60 -12.35
CA ALA A 20 -17.88 8.38 -12.92
C ALA A 20 -18.27 7.11 -12.14
N ALA A 21 -18.55 7.23 -10.84
CA ALA A 21 -19.02 6.11 -10.03
C ALA A 21 -20.50 5.80 -10.30
N GLU A 22 -21.34 6.80 -10.60
CA GLU A 22 -22.73 6.59 -11.06
C GLU A 22 -22.74 5.68 -12.28
N ALA A 23 -21.93 6.00 -13.28
CA ALA A 23 -21.83 5.20 -14.52
C ALA A 23 -21.32 3.77 -14.29
N GLU A 24 -20.51 3.52 -13.26
CA GLU A 24 -20.11 2.15 -12.89
C GLU A 24 -21.24 1.40 -12.18
N PHE A 25 -22.02 2.06 -11.33
CA PHE A 25 -23.17 1.45 -10.65
C PHE A 25 -24.31 1.12 -11.63
N GLU A 26 -24.56 1.99 -12.62
CA GLU A 26 -25.57 1.78 -13.66
C GLU A 26 -25.34 0.50 -14.49
N LYS A 27 -24.09 0.06 -14.64
CA LYS A 27 -23.76 -1.19 -15.35
C LYS A 27 -24.34 -2.44 -14.67
N ASP A 28 -24.52 -2.37 -13.36
CA ASP A 28 -25.15 -3.43 -12.56
C ASP A 28 -26.65 -3.17 -12.34
N GLY A 29 -27.22 -2.12 -12.97
CA GLY A 29 -28.61 -1.72 -12.79
C GLY A 29 -28.90 -1.08 -11.42
N GLU A 30 -27.89 -0.54 -10.74
CA GLU A 30 -28.03 0.10 -9.43
C GLU A 30 -27.87 1.63 -9.55
N ASP A 31 -28.63 2.37 -8.73
CA ASP A 31 -28.43 3.82 -8.54
C ASP A 31 -27.62 4.06 -7.27
N ILE A 32 -26.41 4.60 -7.43
CA ILE A 32 -25.50 4.88 -6.31
C ILE A 32 -26.14 5.78 -5.24
N ARG A 33 -27.08 6.65 -5.63
CA ARG A 33 -27.75 7.62 -4.74
C ARG A 33 -28.62 6.92 -3.70
N GLU A 34 -29.14 5.73 -3.99
CA GLU A 34 -29.98 4.97 -3.08
C GLU A 34 -29.22 4.48 -1.83
N GLY A 35 -27.89 4.38 -1.90
CA GLY A 35 -27.06 3.88 -0.81
C GLY A 35 -26.19 4.92 -0.10
N LEU A 36 -26.17 6.19 -0.53
CA LEU A 36 -25.24 7.19 0.00
C LEU A 36 -25.31 7.38 1.53
N ILE A 37 -26.49 7.17 2.13
CA ILE A 37 -26.65 7.25 3.59
C ILE A 37 -25.70 6.29 4.33
N TRP A 38 -25.37 5.14 3.73
CA TRP A 38 -24.48 4.13 4.31
C TRP A 38 -23.03 4.58 4.42
N LEU A 39 -22.63 5.69 3.80
CA LEU A 39 -21.30 6.28 3.96
C LEU A 39 -21.17 7.10 5.27
N PHE A 40 -22.28 7.32 5.98
CA PHE A 40 -22.35 8.22 7.14
C PHE A 40 -22.90 7.54 8.40
N VAL A 41 -23.27 6.25 8.33
CA VAL A 41 -23.86 5.52 9.45
C VAL A 41 -23.23 4.15 9.61
N HIS A 42 -23.06 3.73 10.87
CA HIS A 42 -22.60 2.40 11.22
C HIS A 42 -23.77 1.41 11.21
N ASP A 43 -23.94 0.74 10.08
CA ASP A 43 -24.94 -0.31 9.96
C ASP A 43 -24.44 -1.40 9.00
N GLU A 44 -24.63 -2.65 9.41
CA GLU A 44 -24.30 -3.82 8.61
C GLU A 44 -25.08 -3.86 7.30
N ARG A 45 -26.31 -3.32 7.27
CA ARG A 45 -27.11 -3.19 6.03
C ARG A 45 -26.39 -2.37 4.97
N GLY A 46 -25.49 -1.48 5.38
CA GLY A 46 -24.68 -0.64 4.49
C GLY A 46 -23.38 -1.29 4.01
N TYR A 47 -22.99 -2.47 4.52
CA TYR A 47 -21.71 -3.09 4.19
C TYR A 47 -21.55 -3.39 2.70
N ARG A 48 -22.52 -4.09 2.08
CA ARG A 48 -22.53 -4.35 0.63
C ARG A 48 -22.34 -3.07 -0.19
N PHE A 49 -23.01 -1.99 0.20
CA PHE A 49 -22.90 -0.71 -0.48
C PHE A 49 -21.50 -0.11 -0.32
N ARG A 50 -20.99 0.00 0.92
CA ARG A 50 -19.65 0.55 1.20
C ARG A 50 -18.55 -0.23 0.48
N GLU A 51 -18.67 -1.55 0.46
CA GLU A 51 -17.78 -2.43 -0.29
C GLU A 51 -17.74 -2.07 -1.77
N LYS A 52 -18.90 -2.13 -2.44
CA LYS A 52 -19.00 -1.79 -3.86
C LYS A 52 -18.55 -0.35 -4.13
N TYR A 53 -18.88 0.58 -3.24
CA TYR A 53 -18.54 2.00 -3.36
C TYR A 53 -17.03 2.23 -3.36
N TYR A 54 -16.32 1.77 -2.31
CA TYR A 54 -14.88 1.97 -2.22
C TYR A 54 -14.10 1.12 -3.23
N LYS A 55 -14.58 -0.10 -3.56
CA LYS A 55 -14.05 -0.89 -4.69
C LYS A 55 -14.11 -0.10 -6.00
N THR A 56 -15.25 0.54 -6.27
CA THR A 56 -15.48 1.33 -7.49
C THR A 56 -14.60 2.57 -7.52
N LEU A 57 -14.51 3.32 -6.42
CA LEU A 57 -13.65 4.50 -6.34
C LEU A 57 -12.17 4.15 -6.49
N ASN A 58 -11.68 3.10 -5.82
CA ASN A 58 -10.30 2.65 -6.00
C ASN A 58 -10.04 2.18 -7.44
N LYS A 59 -10.99 1.43 -8.04
CA LYS A 59 -10.89 1.04 -9.46
C LYS A 59 -10.71 2.26 -10.36
N LEU A 60 -11.60 3.25 -10.23
CA LEU A 60 -11.58 4.46 -11.03
C LEU A 60 -10.31 5.28 -10.80
N TYR A 61 -9.86 5.42 -9.56
CA TYR A 61 -8.61 6.11 -9.21
C TYR A 61 -7.41 5.45 -9.91
N VAL A 62 -7.26 4.14 -9.75
CA VAL A 62 -6.15 3.37 -10.32
C VAL A 62 -6.18 3.37 -11.86
N GLU A 63 -7.36 3.17 -12.47
CA GLU A 63 -7.47 3.03 -13.92
C GLU A 63 -7.47 4.37 -14.66
N ASN A 64 -8.01 5.44 -14.05
CA ASN A 64 -8.07 6.73 -14.72
C ASN A 64 -6.88 7.64 -14.42
N PHE A 65 -6.22 7.49 -13.27
CA PHE A 65 -5.02 8.26 -12.96
C PHE A 65 -3.77 7.45 -13.35
N TYR A 66 -3.46 6.41 -12.57
CA TYR A 66 -2.20 5.68 -12.75
C TYR A 66 -2.10 4.98 -14.09
N LYS A 67 -3.07 4.12 -14.45
CA LYS A 67 -3.00 3.33 -15.69
C LYS A 67 -2.89 4.21 -16.93
N LYS A 68 -3.65 5.31 -17.02
CA LYS A 68 -3.59 6.19 -18.19
C LYS A 68 -2.23 6.85 -18.34
N ILE A 69 -1.65 7.34 -17.24
CA ILE A 69 -0.32 7.96 -17.27
C ILE A 69 0.74 6.89 -17.55
N TYR A 70 0.62 5.71 -16.95
CA TYR A 70 1.50 4.57 -17.17
C TYR A 70 1.53 4.14 -18.64
N ASP A 71 0.36 3.92 -19.25
CA ASP A 71 0.24 3.55 -20.66
C ASP A 71 0.80 4.65 -21.58
N TRP A 72 0.52 5.92 -21.26
CA TRP A 72 1.07 7.06 -22.00
C TRP A 72 2.59 7.10 -21.90
N CYS A 73 3.15 6.90 -20.71
CA CYS A 73 4.60 6.84 -20.48
C CYS A 73 5.24 5.72 -21.31
N GLY A 74 4.66 4.52 -21.27
CA GLY A 74 5.08 3.38 -22.06
C GLY A 74 5.09 3.67 -23.56
N ALA A 75 4.04 4.32 -24.08
CA ALA A 75 3.95 4.72 -25.48
C ALA A 75 4.98 5.78 -25.90
N HIS A 76 5.52 6.55 -24.94
CA HIS A 76 6.50 7.63 -25.18
C HIS A 76 7.92 7.29 -24.71
N ASN A 77 8.20 6.02 -24.40
CA ASN A 77 9.51 5.55 -23.93
C ASN A 77 10.01 6.28 -22.67
N CYS A 78 9.11 6.69 -21.79
CA CYS A 78 9.43 7.23 -20.48
C CYS A 78 8.81 6.37 -19.37
N LYS A 79 9.24 6.61 -18.13
CA LYS A 79 8.79 5.81 -16.98
C LYS A 79 7.86 6.60 -16.08
N LEU A 80 6.94 5.92 -15.41
CA LEU A 80 6.16 6.46 -14.31
C LEU A 80 6.70 5.95 -12.97
N THR A 81 6.87 6.86 -12.02
CA THR A 81 7.19 6.59 -10.61
C THR A 81 6.46 7.61 -9.75
N GLY A 82 6.51 7.45 -8.43
CA GLY A 82 5.75 8.24 -7.50
C GLY A 82 5.23 7.36 -6.38
N HIS A 83 4.20 7.81 -5.70
CA HIS A 83 3.52 7.04 -4.68
C HIS A 83 2.11 7.60 -4.46
N SER A 84 1.21 6.78 -3.89
CA SER A 84 -0.13 7.22 -3.47
C SER A 84 -0.04 7.99 -2.16
N VAL A 85 -1.08 8.75 -1.81
CA VAL A 85 -1.09 9.47 -0.53
C VAL A 85 -1.37 8.53 0.67
N GLU A 86 -0.63 8.72 1.77
CA GLU A 86 -0.84 8.13 3.11
C GLU A 86 -0.87 6.60 3.22
N GLU A 87 0.22 5.98 2.81
CA GLU A 87 0.43 4.54 2.85
C GLU A 87 0.72 4.00 4.27
N VAL A 88 0.90 4.90 5.24
CA VAL A 88 1.43 4.62 6.58
C VAL A 88 0.48 3.86 7.51
N ALA A 89 -0.83 3.94 7.29
CA ALA A 89 -1.88 3.26 8.04
C ALA A 89 -3.04 2.87 7.12
N LEU A 90 -3.91 1.92 7.50
CA LEU A 90 -5.00 1.52 6.62
C LEU A 90 -6.07 2.62 6.53
N TYR A 91 -6.43 3.22 7.65
CA TYR A 91 -7.44 4.28 7.69
C TYR A 91 -7.04 5.52 6.89
N THR A 92 -5.76 5.89 6.84
CA THR A 92 -5.30 7.09 6.12
C THR A 92 -5.39 6.90 4.61
N GLN A 93 -5.30 5.66 4.09
CA GLN A 93 -5.51 5.37 2.66
C GLN A 93 -6.92 5.74 2.20
N MET A 94 -7.90 5.73 3.11
CA MET A 94 -9.28 6.16 2.83
C MET A 94 -9.39 7.64 2.50
N TRP A 95 -8.39 8.46 2.87
CA TRP A 95 -8.35 9.88 2.53
C TRP A 95 -8.09 10.16 1.05
N GLY A 96 -7.56 9.19 0.28
CA GLY A 96 -7.12 9.50 -1.08
C GLY A 96 -7.41 8.46 -2.14
N GLY A 97 -7.26 7.18 -1.83
CA GLY A 97 -7.38 6.10 -2.82
C GLY A 97 -8.19 4.89 -2.36
N ALA A 98 -8.61 4.83 -1.09
CA ALA A 98 -9.21 3.69 -0.41
C ALA A 98 -8.35 2.41 -0.34
N ALA A 99 -7.27 2.32 -1.12
CA ALA A 99 -6.21 1.32 -1.04
C ALA A 99 -5.02 1.81 -1.88
N VAL A 100 -3.79 1.54 -1.44
CA VAL A 100 -2.58 1.95 -2.18
C VAL A 100 -1.96 0.82 -2.99
N MET A 101 -2.00 -0.43 -2.51
CA MET A 101 -1.37 -1.56 -3.21
C MET A 101 -1.78 -1.70 -4.69
N PRO A 102 -3.06 -1.51 -5.08
CA PRO A 102 -3.45 -1.58 -6.48
C PRO A 102 -2.80 -0.53 -7.40
N SER A 103 -2.34 0.62 -6.90
CA SER A 103 -1.69 1.62 -7.76
C SER A 103 -0.33 1.15 -8.28
N TYR A 104 0.39 0.35 -7.48
CA TYR A 104 1.73 -0.16 -7.82
C TYR A 104 1.74 -1.05 -9.09
N GLU A 105 0.59 -1.59 -9.51
CA GLU A 105 0.44 -2.28 -10.81
C GLU A 105 0.87 -1.37 -11.98
N TYR A 106 0.57 -0.08 -11.88
CA TYR A 106 0.74 0.92 -12.92
C TYR A 106 1.82 1.95 -12.60
N GLU A 107 2.94 1.48 -12.05
CA GLU A 107 4.17 2.26 -11.92
C GLU A 107 5.36 1.43 -12.38
N ASP A 108 6.34 2.03 -13.06
CA ASP A 108 7.58 1.33 -13.45
C ASP A 108 8.55 1.19 -12.28
N ILE A 109 8.49 2.15 -11.36
CA ILE A 109 9.22 2.18 -10.11
C ILE A 109 8.19 2.59 -9.05
N PRO A 110 7.44 1.64 -8.48
CA PRO A 110 6.50 1.96 -7.42
C PRO A 110 7.24 2.54 -6.22
N GLY A 111 6.62 3.49 -5.54
CA GLY A 111 7.23 4.19 -4.43
C GLY A 111 6.32 4.29 -3.21
N MET A 112 6.92 4.77 -2.13
CA MET A 112 6.23 5.15 -0.90
C MET A 112 6.76 6.48 -0.38
N ASP A 113 6.01 7.13 0.49
CA ASP A 113 6.50 8.21 1.34
C ASP A 113 6.93 7.70 2.74
N CYS A 114 8.11 8.13 3.19
CA CYS A 114 8.45 8.15 4.61
C CYS A 114 9.33 9.38 4.90
N LEU A 115 8.69 10.55 4.92
CA LEU A 115 9.31 11.81 5.33
C LEU A 115 9.64 11.86 6.83
N GLY A 116 10.58 12.74 7.19
CA GLY A 116 10.87 13.10 8.57
C GLY A 116 12.04 12.37 9.24
N ARG A 117 12.23 12.64 10.54
CA ARG A 117 13.31 12.09 11.38
C ARG A 117 12.79 10.97 12.28
N PHE A 118 12.16 9.96 11.69
CA PHE A 118 11.69 8.78 12.40
C PHE A 118 11.67 7.57 11.47
N CYS A 119 11.76 6.36 12.04
CA CYS A 119 11.53 5.15 11.28
C CYS A 119 10.02 4.92 11.19
N CYS A 120 9.44 4.88 9.98
CA CYS A 120 8.06 4.41 9.81
C CYS A 120 7.86 2.97 10.29
N THR A 121 6.61 2.57 10.36
CA THR A 121 6.22 1.17 10.57
C THR A 121 6.58 0.33 9.33
N GLU A 122 6.51 -0.99 9.45
CA GLU A 122 6.79 -1.89 8.33
C GLU A 122 5.69 -1.90 7.26
N LEU A 123 4.47 -1.45 7.58
CA LEU A 123 3.32 -1.49 6.69
C LEU A 123 3.52 -0.74 5.35
N PRO A 124 3.91 0.55 5.31
CA PRO A 124 4.13 1.25 4.04
C PRO A 124 5.19 0.56 3.18
N VAL A 125 6.31 0.15 3.80
CA VAL A 125 7.43 -0.52 3.12
C VAL A 125 7.02 -1.87 2.55
N LYS A 126 6.35 -2.70 3.35
CA LYS A 126 5.90 -4.04 2.93
C LYS A 126 4.84 -3.95 1.83
N GLN A 127 3.90 -3.01 1.90
CA GLN A 127 2.88 -2.84 0.85
C GLN A 127 3.51 -2.61 -0.53
N VAL A 128 4.45 -1.67 -0.63
CA VAL A 128 5.10 -1.36 -1.92
C VAL A 128 6.07 -2.46 -2.35
N ALA A 129 6.88 -2.99 -1.43
CA ALA A 129 7.87 -4.01 -1.76
C ALA A 129 7.23 -5.34 -2.17
N ASN A 130 6.16 -5.76 -1.49
CA ASN A 130 5.50 -7.04 -1.78
C ASN A 130 4.71 -6.97 -3.09
N ALA A 131 4.03 -5.86 -3.37
CA ALA A 131 3.42 -5.64 -4.68
C ALA A 131 4.48 -5.63 -5.79
N ALA A 132 5.63 -4.97 -5.56
CA ALA A 132 6.72 -4.92 -6.53
C ALA A 132 7.27 -6.31 -6.86
N GLU A 133 7.53 -7.16 -5.85
CA GLU A 133 7.97 -8.55 -6.05
C GLU A 133 6.93 -9.37 -6.84
N GLN A 134 5.66 -9.33 -6.42
CA GLN A 134 4.56 -10.03 -7.08
C GLN A 134 4.43 -9.62 -8.56
N LEU A 135 4.58 -8.32 -8.85
CA LEU A 135 4.40 -7.74 -10.19
C LEU A 135 5.71 -7.66 -11.00
N GLY A 136 6.84 -8.14 -10.47
CA GLY A 136 8.13 -8.13 -11.17
C GLY A 136 8.77 -6.75 -11.35
N LYS A 137 8.47 -5.81 -10.45
CA LYS A 137 9.04 -4.46 -10.46
C LYS A 137 10.38 -4.48 -9.72
N LYS A 138 11.48 -4.37 -10.47
CA LYS A 138 12.85 -4.45 -9.92
C LYS A 138 13.22 -3.32 -8.94
N ARG A 139 12.61 -2.14 -9.10
CA ARG A 139 12.98 -0.96 -8.32
C ARG A 139 11.80 -0.50 -7.47
N VAL A 140 12.10 -0.17 -6.22
CA VAL A 140 11.13 0.34 -5.24
C VAL A 140 11.68 1.62 -4.65
N LEU A 141 10.94 2.71 -4.81
CA LEU A 141 11.35 4.05 -4.40
C LEU A 141 10.84 4.38 -2.99
N THR A 142 11.59 5.22 -2.29
CA THR A 142 11.12 5.92 -1.10
C THR A 142 11.38 7.41 -1.27
N GLU A 143 10.38 8.25 -1.07
CA GLU A 143 10.58 9.66 -0.77
C GLU A 143 10.84 9.83 0.72
N THR A 144 11.94 10.48 1.08
CA THR A 144 12.34 10.56 2.49
C THR A 144 13.11 11.83 2.84
N PHE A 145 13.21 12.08 4.15
CA PHE A 145 13.98 13.13 4.81
C PHE A 145 13.45 14.57 4.79
N GLY A 146 12.42 14.91 4.01
CA GLY A 146 11.94 16.30 3.86
C GLY A 146 11.41 17.01 5.11
N CYS A 147 11.33 16.35 6.27
CA CYS A 147 10.91 16.98 7.51
C CYS A 147 11.87 16.63 8.66
N SER A 148 13.13 16.29 8.36
CA SER A 148 14.07 15.83 9.39
C SER A 148 14.77 16.95 10.16
N GLY A 149 14.66 18.20 9.71
CA GLY A 149 15.30 19.35 10.36
C GLY A 149 16.73 19.59 9.90
N TYR A 150 17.23 20.81 10.13
CA TYR A 150 18.60 21.18 9.75
C TYR A 150 19.66 20.52 10.63
N ASP A 151 19.35 20.25 11.90
CA ASP A 151 20.28 19.65 12.86
C ASP A 151 20.44 18.13 12.70
N VAL A 152 19.74 17.51 11.74
CA VAL A 152 19.79 16.06 11.54
C VAL A 152 21.19 15.60 11.14
N THR A 153 21.64 14.51 11.76
CA THR A 153 22.94 13.92 11.45
C THR A 153 22.82 12.82 10.39
N PRO A 154 23.88 12.56 9.58
CA PRO A 154 23.90 11.42 8.67
C PRO A 154 23.62 10.08 9.34
N LYS A 155 23.97 9.94 10.62
CA LYS A 155 23.69 8.73 11.41
C LYS A 155 22.19 8.50 11.59
N GLU A 156 21.42 9.56 11.79
CA GLU A 156 19.97 9.46 11.98
C GLU A 156 19.25 9.19 10.66
N LEU A 157 19.63 9.90 9.60
CA LEU A 157 19.12 9.63 8.25
C LEU A 157 19.44 8.20 7.82
N LYS A 158 20.63 7.69 8.19
CA LYS A 158 21.02 6.31 7.93
C LYS A 158 20.08 5.32 8.61
N SER A 159 19.73 5.52 9.88
CA SER A 159 18.78 4.64 10.59
C SER A 159 17.39 4.61 9.94
N VAL A 160 16.90 5.77 9.49
CA VAL A 160 15.62 5.90 8.79
C VAL A 160 15.64 5.11 7.48
N ALA A 161 16.63 5.34 6.63
CA ALA A 161 16.73 4.68 5.33
C ALA A 161 17.10 3.19 5.43
N GLU A 162 17.95 2.76 6.38
CA GLU A 162 18.26 1.34 6.55
C GLU A 162 17.02 0.50 6.87
N MET A 163 16.09 1.02 7.68
CA MET A 163 14.85 0.34 7.97
C MET A 163 13.99 0.16 6.71
N GLN A 164 13.91 1.20 5.87
CA GLN A 164 13.18 1.13 4.60
C GLN A 164 13.84 0.14 3.63
N TYR A 165 15.17 0.17 3.51
CA TYR A 165 15.91 -0.77 2.66
C TYR A 165 15.83 -2.22 3.16
N PHE A 166 15.78 -2.42 4.47
CA PHE A 166 15.55 -3.73 5.07
C PHE A 166 14.18 -4.31 4.69
N GLY A 167 13.16 -3.46 4.52
CA GLY A 167 11.83 -3.88 4.10
C GLY A 167 11.65 -4.05 2.58
N GLY A 168 12.66 -3.75 1.76
CA GLY A 168 12.67 -4.00 0.31
C GLY A 168 12.80 -2.76 -0.58
N VAL A 169 12.84 -1.55 -0.02
CA VAL A 169 13.16 -0.34 -0.79
C VAL A 169 14.59 -0.41 -1.34
N ASN A 170 14.80 0.07 -2.56
CA ASN A 170 16.13 0.07 -3.17
C ASN A 170 16.46 1.32 -3.98
N VAL A 171 15.56 2.30 -4.08
CA VAL A 171 15.82 3.61 -4.67
C VAL A 171 15.43 4.69 -3.67
N MET A 172 16.36 5.56 -3.33
CA MET A 172 16.11 6.68 -2.41
C MET A 172 15.90 7.98 -3.19
N CYS A 173 14.78 8.65 -2.95
CA CYS A 173 14.51 10.02 -3.34
C CYS A 173 14.66 10.91 -2.09
N GLN A 174 15.71 11.73 -2.06
CA GLN A 174 16.00 12.59 -0.92
C GLN A 174 15.31 13.95 -1.10
N HIS A 175 14.34 14.25 -0.26
CA HIS A 175 13.65 15.54 -0.23
C HIS A 175 14.46 16.54 0.64
N LEU A 176 15.10 17.57 0.10
CA LEU A 176 15.19 17.94 -1.32
C LEU A 176 16.55 18.56 -1.72
N TYR A 177 16.80 18.63 -3.04
CA TYR A 177 17.87 19.45 -3.64
C TYR A 177 17.27 20.76 -4.18
N PRO A 178 17.34 21.90 -3.44
CA PRO A 178 16.74 23.14 -3.89
C PRO A 178 17.56 23.77 -5.02
N TYR A 179 16.89 24.30 -6.03
CA TYR A 179 17.54 25.18 -7.02
C TYR A 179 18.11 26.45 -6.36
N SER A 180 17.43 26.97 -5.34
CA SER A 180 17.85 28.14 -4.56
C SER A 180 17.37 28.06 -3.12
N VAL A 181 18.25 28.44 -2.19
CA VAL A 181 17.94 28.59 -0.75
C VAL A 181 17.58 30.04 -0.38
N ALA A 182 17.33 30.89 -1.37
CA ALA A 182 16.90 32.27 -1.14
C ALA A 182 15.43 32.32 -0.66
N GLY A 183 15.12 33.33 0.15
CA GLY A 183 13.75 33.55 0.64
C GLY A 183 13.19 32.33 1.38
N ARG A 184 12.02 31.86 0.94
CA ARG A 184 11.32 30.71 1.55
C ARG A 184 12.06 29.38 1.36
N GLY A 185 12.92 29.24 0.35
CA GLY A 185 13.72 28.03 0.14
C GLY A 185 14.66 27.71 1.30
N ARG A 186 14.94 28.67 2.19
CA ARG A 186 15.70 28.44 3.43
C ARG A 186 14.90 27.71 4.52
N ILE A 187 13.59 27.61 4.42
CA ILE A 187 12.74 26.98 5.44
C ILE A 187 11.82 25.91 4.86
N ASP A 188 12.02 25.59 3.59
CA ASP A 188 11.22 24.61 2.87
C ASP A 188 11.71 23.22 3.22
N HIS A 189 10.97 22.56 4.13
CA HIS A 189 11.07 21.11 4.36
C HIS A 189 12.53 20.58 4.50
N PRO A 190 13.27 20.99 5.55
CA PRO A 190 14.67 20.62 5.76
C PRO A 190 14.87 19.12 6.03
N PRO A 191 16.04 18.54 5.66
CA PRO A 191 17.31 19.22 5.34
C PRO A 191 17.54 19.46 3.85
N VAL A 192 18.61 20.20 3.54
CA VAL A 192 19.04 20.48 2.17
C VAL A 192 20.17 19.54 1.76
N PHE A 193 19.95 18.76 0.70
CA PHE A 193 20.92 17.81 0.17
C PHE A 193 21.79 18.42 -0.93
N GLY A 194 22.52 19.49 -0.62
CA GLY A 194 23.41 20.18 -1.57
C GLY A 194 24.57 20.93 -0.88
N PRO A 195 25.31 21.79 -1.61
CA PRO A 195 26.45 22.53 -1.06
C PRO A 195 26.15 23.40 0.16
N HIS A 196 24.87 23.75 0.37
CA HIS A 196 24.39 24.52 1.51
C HIS A 196 24.02 23.67 2.74
N GLY A 197 24.07 22.33 2.61
CA GLY A 197 23.73 21.40 3.68
C GLY A 197 24.84 21.22 4.71
N ASN A 198 24.45 20.91 5.94
CA ASN A 198 25.34 20.87 7.12
C ASN A 198 26.43 19.77 7.08
N TRP A 199 26.31 18.80 6.17
CA TRP A 199 27.24 17.67 6.06
C TRP A 199 27.57 17.34 4.61
N ASN A 200 27.63 18.36 3.73
CA ASN A 200 27.97 18.22 2.32
C ASN A 200 29.27 17.42 2.08
N GLU A 201 30.29 17.57 2.94
CA GLU A 201 31.54 16.79 2.88
C GLU A 201 31.32 15.28 3.06
N GLY A 202 30.37 14.89 3.92
CA GLY A 202 30.00 13.49 4.17
C GLY A 202 28.98 12.93 3.17
N PHE A 203 28.40 13.77 2.30
CA PHE A 203 27.31 13.40 1.40
C PHE A 203 27.71 12.28 0.43
N LYS A 204 28.95 12.30 -0.06
CA LYS A 204 29.47 11.22 -0.92
C LYS A 204 29.49 9.87 -0.19
N ALA A 205 30.02 9.83 1.04
CA ALA A 205 30.13 8.58 1.80
C ALA A 205 28.74 8.00 2.11
N PHE A 206 27.78 8.86 2.46
CA PHE A 206 26.39 8.48 2.69
C PHE A 206 25.75 7.85 1.45
N ASN A 207 25.86 8.51 0.29
CA ASN A 207 25.27 8.00 -0.95
C ASN A 207 26.00 6.77 -1.49
N ASP A 208 27.33 6.69 -1.38
CA ASP A 208 28.08 5.49 -1.78
C ASP A 208 27.69 4.26 -0.95
N TYR A 209 27.33 4.44 0.33
CA TYR A 209 26.80 3.37 1.16
C TYR A 209 25.44 2.87 0.64
N PHE A 210 24.48 3.77 0.43
CA PHE A 210 23.14 3.39 -0.04
C PHE A 210 23.12 2.95 -1.51
N ALA A 211 24.04 3.40 -2.34
CA ALA A 211 24.21 2.91 -3.71
C ALA A 211 24.65 1.43 -3.73
N ARG A 212 25.56 1.04 -2.83
CA ARG A 212 25.96 -0.38 -2.68
C ARG A 212 24.82 -1.22 -2.10
N LEU A 213 24.13 -0.71 -1.08
CA LEU A 213 22.98 -1.40 -0.49
C LEU A 213 21.84 -1.56 -1.51
N SER A 214 21.55 -0.51 -2.29
CA SER A 214 20.61 -0.52 -3.41
C SER A 214 20.94 -1.63 -4.41
N TYR A 215 22.21 -1.75 -4.82
CA TYR A 215 22.63 -2.80 -5.73
C TYR A 215 22.38 -4.20 -5.14
N ILE A 216 22.65 -4.41 -3.85
CA ILE A 216 22.40 -5.71 -3.20
C ILE A 216 20.89 -5.98 -3.21
N VAL A 217 20.08 -5.09 -2.62
CA VAL A 217 18.63 -5.28 -2.47
C VAL A 217 17.94 -5.47 -3.82
N ALA A 218 18.27 -4.65 -4.83
CA ALA A 218 17.67 -4.74 -6.17
C ALA A 218 18.09 -5.99 -6.98
N ASN A 219 19.08 -6.75 -6.52
CA ASN A 219 19.53 -7.98 -7.18
C ASN A 219 19.44 -9.21 -6.26
N THR A 220 18.70 -9.08 -5.15
CA THR A 220 18.26 -10.19 -4.30
C THR A 220 16.75 -10.38 -4.43
N GLU A 221 16.26 -11.54 -4.01
CA GLU A 221 14.84 -11.89 -4.04
C GLU A 221 14.43 -12.32 -2.62
N GLU A 222 13.33 -11.78 -2.11
CA GLU A 222 12.73 -12.22 -0.85
C GLU A 222 12.05 -13.59 -1.03
N LYS A 223 12.54 -14.62 -0.35
CA LYS A 223 11.97 -15.99 -0.42
C LYS A 223 10.91 -16.24 0.65
N ALA A 224 9.98 -15.31 0.79
CA ALA A 224 8.87 -15.45 1.73
C ALA A 224 7.88 -16.52 1.23
N LYS A 225 7.63 -17.52 2.07
CA LYS A 225 6.67 -18.61 1.77
C LYS A 225 5.27 -18.36 2.32
N ILE A 226 5.12 -17.31 3.11
CA ILE A 226 3.89 -16.95 3.80
C ILE A 226 3.28 -15.72 3.12
N GLY A 227 2.07 -15.88 2.61
CA GLY A 227 1.23 -14.79 2.14
C GLY A 227 0.24 -14.36 3.22
N VAL A 228 0.10 -13.06 3.48
CA VAL A 228 -0.87 -12.50 4.43
C VAL A 228 -1.91 -11.72 3.63
N ILE A 229 -3.19 -12.08 3.73
CA ILE A 229 -4.25 -11.30 3.08
C ILE A 229 -4.34 -9.91 3.72
N HIS A 230 -4.29 -8.87 2.90
CA HIS A 230 -4.34 -7.48 3.36
C HIS A 230 -5.78 -7.08 3.74
N PRO A 231 -6.05 -6.56 4.95
CA PRO A 231 -7.42 -6.39 5.47
C PRO A 231 -8.11 -5.10 5.00
N MET A 232 -7.63 -4.43 3.95
CA MET A 232 -8.18 -3.15 3.49
C MET A 232 -9.68 -3.22 3.15
N ARG A 233 -10.15 -4.36 2.62
CA ARG A 233 -11.58 -4.55 2.33
C ARG A 233 -12.45 -4.66 3.60
N ASP A 234 -11.84 -4.96 4.76
CA ASP A 234 -12.55 -4.88 6.05
C ASP A 234 -12.63 -3.44 6.57
N ILE A 235 -11.64 -2.59 6.28
CA ILE A 235 -11.65 -1.15 6.59
C ILE A 235 -12.80 -0.46 5.86
N TRP A 236 -13.06 -0.83 4.60
CA TRP A 236 -14.18 -0.32 3.81
C TRP A 236 -15.53 -0.56 4.48
N LEU A 237 -15.68 -1.64 5.26
CA LEU A 237 -16.94 -1.94 5.92
C LEU A 237 -17.33 -0.92 6.95
N ASP A 238 -16.39 -0.29 7.66
CA ASP A 238 -16.69 0.57 8.80
C ASP A 238 -16.24 2.02 8.62
N TYR A 239 -15.43 2.34 7.60
CA TYR A 239 -14.90 3.70 7.47
C TYR A 239 -16.00 4.76 7.32
N VAL A 240 -16.04 5.69 8.27
CA VAL A 240 -16.91 6.88 8.29
C VAL A 240 -16.04 8.12 8.47
N ARG A 241 -16.05 9.02 7.49
CA ARG A 241 -15.10 10.14 7.41
C ARG A 241 -15.13 11.09 8.63
N SER A 242 -16.30 11.29 9.24
CA SER A 242 -16.46 12.18 10.41
C SER A 242 -15.84 11.62 11.70
N GLU A 243 -15.60 10.31 11.76
CA GLU A 243 -14.99 9.62 12.90
C GLU A 243 -13.55 9.19 12.60
N ASP A 244 -13.23 9.02 11.32
CA ASP A 244 -11.90 8.75 10.78
C ASP A 244 -11.25 7.52 11.42
N TYR A 245 -10.10 7.65 12.10
CA TYR A 245 -9.42 6.55 12.79
C TYR A 245 -10.36 5.77 13.71
N GLU A 246 -11.22 6.45 14.49
CA GLU A 246 -12.07 5.78 15.47
C GLU A 246 -13.12 4.86 14.82
N SER A 247 -13.49 5.12 13.55
CA SER A 247 -14.43 4.26 12.82
C SER A 247 -13.87 2.87 12.51
N VAL A 248 -12.55 2.75 12.38
CA VAL A 248 -11.86 1.50 11.94
C VAL A 248 -10.75 1.04 12.89
N LYS A 249 -10.64 1.71 14.04
CA LYS A 249 -9.61 1.51 15.07
C LYS A 249 -9.37 0.06 15.43
N ARG A 250 -10.44 -0.73 15.59
CA ARG A 250 -10.32 -2.14 15.94
C ARG A 250 -9.51 -2.92 14.90
N THR A 251 -9.87 -2.82 13.62
CA THR A 251 -9.19 -3.54 12.53
C THR A 251 -7.76 -3.03 12.36
N GLU A 252 -7.56 -1.71 12.47
CA GLU A 252 -6.23 -1.07 12.41
C GLU A 252 -5.31 -1.57 13.54
N GLU A 253 -5.77 -1.55 14.79
CA GLU A 253 -4.98 -1.97 15.96
C GLU A 253 -4.73 -3.49 15.97
N ASP A 254 -5.74 -4.31 15.65
CA ASP A 254 -5.60 -5.77 15.55
C ASP A 254 -4.57 -6.14 14.46
N PHE A 255 -4.58 -5.47 13.31
CA PHE A 255 -3.64 -5.75 12.23
C PHE A 255 -2.22 -5.28 12.57
N ASN A 256 -2.05 -4.06 13.11
CA ASN A 256 -0.75 -3.57 13.55
C ASN A 256 -0.13 -4.46 14.64
N GLU A 257 -0.94 -4.95 15.58
CA GLU A 257 -0.50 -5.92 16.58
C GLU A 257 -0.07 -7.25 15.94
N PHE A 258 -0.84 -7.75 14.96
CA PHE A 258 -0.50 -8.95 14.22
C PHE A 258 0.85 -8.82 13.47
N LEU A 259 1.05 -7.74 12.73
CA LEU A 259 2.33 -7.48 12.04
C LEU A 259 3.50 -7.41 13.05
N ARG A 260 3.29 -6.74 14.19
CA ARG A 260 4.28 -6.69 15.28
C ARG A 260 4.61 -8.08 15.83
N VAL A 261 3.62 -8.98 15.97
CA VAL A 261 3.83 -10.36 16.42
C VAL A 261 4.65 -11.14 15.39
N LEU A 262 4.34 -11.04 14.09
CA LEU A 262 5.13 -11.68 13.04
C LEU A 262 6.60 -11.23 13.08
N ARG A 263 6.82 -9.91 13.11
CA ARG A 263 8.16 -9.32 13.22
C ARG A 263 8.92 -9.82 14.44
N LYS A 264 8.29 -9.81 15.63
CA LYS A 264 8.94 -10.26 16.89
C LYS A 264 9.36 -11.72 16.87
N ASN A 265 8.67 -12.56 16.09
CA ASN A 265 8.97 -13.97 15.95
C ASN A 265 9.85 -14.28 14.72
N GLY A 266 10.32 -13.27 14.00
CA GLY A 266 11.15 -13.46 12.81
C GLY A 266 10.42 -14.18 11.66
N VAL A 267 9.09 -14.04 11.60
CA VAL A 267 8.28 -14.64 10.54
C VAL A 267 8.36 -13.77 9.30
N GLU A 268 8.94 -14.29 8.22
CA GLU A 268 8.98 -13.63 6.91
C GLU A 268 7.65 -13.83 6.18
N TYR A 269 7.04 -12.74 5.75
CA TYR A 269 5.75 -12.72 5.07
C TYR A 269 5.70 -11.66 3.98
N GLN A 270 4.77 -11.84 3.04
CA GLN A 270 4.37 -10.84 2.06
C GLN A 270 2.87 -10.55 2.15
N LEU A 271 2.51 -9.27 2.05
CA LEU A 271 1.13 -8.82 1.96
C LEU A 271 0.55 -9.14 0.58
N ILE A 272 -0.70 -9.61 0.56
CA ILE A 272 -1.46 -9.93 -0.64
C ILE A 272 -2.68 -9.03 -0.67
N ASP A 273 -2.68 -8.08 -1.59
CA ASP A 273 -3.86 -7.29 -1.91
C ASP A 273 -4.86 -8.13 -2.72
N GLU A 274 -6.14 -8.01 -2.41
CA GLU A 274 -7.18 -8.84 -3.02
C GLU A 274 -7.42 -8.51 -4.51
N ARG A 275 -7.19 -7.27 -4.95
CA ARG A 275 -7.31 -6.89 -6.37
C ARG A 275 -6.09 -7.36 -7.18
N ILE A 276 -4.89 -7.29 -6.59
CA ILE A 276 -3.70 -7.92 -7.19
C ILE A 276 -3.91 -9.43 -7.31
N LEU A 277 -4.42 -10.08 -6.25
CA LEU A 277 -4.72 -11.51 -6.26
C LEU A 277 -5.78 -11.87 -7.30
N GLU A 278 -6.84 -11.08 -7.44
CA GLU A 278 -7.87 -11.28 -8.47
C GLU A 278 -7.28 -11.29 -9.90
N ARG A 279 -6.30 -10.42 -10.17
CA ARG A 279 -5.74 -10.23 -11.53
C ARG A 279 -4.55 -11.13 -11.85
N HIS A 280 -3.74 -11.43 -10.85
CA HIS A 280 -2.43 -12.09 -11.00
C HIS A 280 -2.33 -13.39 -10.21
N GLY A 281 -3.39 -13.75 -9.48
CA GLY A 281 -3.41 -14.85 -8.54
C GLY A 281 -4.07 -16.12 -9.05
N LYS A 282 -3.61 -17.26 -8.53
CA LYS A 282 -4.28 -18.56 -8.68
C LYS A 282 -3.77 -19.57 -7.65
N ALA A 283 -4.64 -20.52 -7.30
CA ALA A 283 -4.24 -21.71 -6.55
C ALA A 283 -3.65 -22.77 -7.50
N GLU A 284 -2.48 -23.30 -7.14
CA GLU A 284 -1.75 -24.35 -7.85
C GLU A 284 -1.46 -25.52 -6.90
N GLY A 285 -2.49 -26.30 -6.58
CA GLY A 285 -2.39 -27.40 -5.61
C GLY A 285 -2.07 -26.88 -4.21
N LYS A 286 -0.84 -27.11 -3.73
CA LYS A 286 -0.39 -26.67 -2.39
C LYS A 286 0.17 -25.24 -2.35
N ASN A 287 0.18 -24.56 -3.49
CA ASN A 287 0.81 -23.27 -3.65
C ASN A 287 -0.23 -22.22 -4.03
N LEU A 288 -0.18 -21.04 -3.42
CA LEU A 288 -0.87 -19.85 -3.90
C LEU A 288 0.14 -19.02 -4.70
N ARG A 289 -0.08 -18.87 -6.01
CA ARG A 289 0.72 -18.00 -6.86
C ARG A 289 0.08 -16.62 -6.91
N VAL A 290 0.90 -15.56 -6.78
CA VAL A 290 0.51 -14.16 -7.04
C VAL A 290 1.59 -13.53 -7.90
N GLY A 291 1.32 -13.42 -9.20
CA GLY A 291 2.31 -13.03 -10.20
C GLY A 291 3.57 -13.90 -10.14
N ASN A 292 4.71 -13.30 -9.80
CA ASN A 292 6.00 -13.99 -9.71
C ASN A 292 6.20 -14.74 -8.39
N CYS A 293 5.44 -14.42 -7.34
CA CYS A 293 5.62 -14.99 -6.01
C CYS A 293 4.77 -16.24 -5.79
N VAL A 294 5.24 -17.13 -4.92
CA VAL A 294 4.58 -18.40 -4.60
C VAL A 294 4.59 -18.63 -3.09
N TYR A 295 3.41 -18.85 -2.51
CA TYR A 295 3.22 -19.06 -1.08
C TYR A 295 2.74 -20.49 -0.79
N ASP A 296 3.39 -21.18 0.14
CA ASP A 296 2.97 -22.51 0.62
C ASP A 296 2.11 -22.43 1.89
N THR A 297 2.02 -21.22 2.44
CA THR A 297 1.23 -20.87 3.62
C THR A 297 0.50 -19.56 3.37
N VAL A 298 -0.80 -19.51 3.67
CA VAL A 298 -1.62 -18.31 3.60
C VAL A 298 -2.19 -18.02 4.98
N ILE A 299 -2.04 -16.77 5.43
CA ILE A 299 -2.65 -16.28 6.65
C ILE A 299 -3.78 -15.32 6.28
N VAL A 300 -4.98 -15.64 6.76
CA VAL A 300 -6.11 -14.70 6.78
C VAL A 300 -6.10 -14.06 8.17
N PRO A 301 -5.74 -12.75 8.30
CA PRO A 301 -5.67 -12.09 9.59
C PRO A 301 -7.08 -11.94 10.19
N LYS A 302 -7.19 -11.30 11.35
CA LYS A 302 -8.51 -10.96 11.91
C LYS A 302 -9.21 -9.95 10.99
N MET A 303 -10.14 -10.45 10.18
CA MET A 303 -10.98 -9.66 9.29
C MET A 303 -12.37 -10.31 9.19
N ARG A 304 -13.40 -9.53 8.87
CA ARG A 304 -14.79 -10.00 8.75
C ARG A 304 -15.22 -10.10 7.30
N ASN A 305 -14.65 -9.31 6.40
CA ASN A 305 -14.97 -9.31 4.97
C ASN A 305 -13.84 -9.88 4.13
N ILE A 306 -14.17 -10.55 3.03
CA ILE A 306 -13.24 -11.00 1.99
C ILE A 306 -13.93 -10.90 0.61
N SER A 307 -13.18 -10.72 -0.48
CA SER A 307 -13.76 -10.75 -1.82
C SER A 307 -14.22 -12.14 -2.23
N GLY A 308 -15.29 -12.19 -3.04
CA GLY A 308 -15.74 -13.40 -3.73
C GLY A 308 -14.60 -14.07 -4.49
N THR A 309 -13.82 -13.29 -5.24
CA THR A 309 -12.71 -13.81 -6.04
C THR A 309 -11.61 -14.42 -5.16
N THR A 310 -11.16 -13.72 -4.11
CA THR A 310 -10.18 -14.25 -3.16
C THR A 310 -10.70 -15.51 -2.49
N TYR A 311 -11.96 -15.53 -2.04
CA TYR A 311 -12.57 -16.70 -1.40
C TYR A 311 -12.54 -17.93 -2.33
N GLU A 312 -12.94 -17.78 -3.58
CA GLU A 312 -12.94 -18.90 -4.54
C GLU A 312 -11.53 -19.38 -4.88
N ILE A 313 -10.54 -18.48 -4.96
CA ILE A 313 -9.13 -18.84 -5.11
C ILE A 313 -8.66 -19.65 -3.88
N LEU A 314 -8.95 -19.17 -2.67
CA LEU A 314 -8.51 -19.82 -1.43
C LEU A 314 -9.21 -21.15 -1.16
N LYS A 315 -10.43 -21.36 -1.65
CA LYS A 315 -11.10 -22.69 -1.60
C LYS A 315 -10.38 -23.75 -2.43
N GLN A 316 -9.74 -23.34 -3.52
CA GLN A 316 -8.99 -24.25 -4.39
C GLN A 316 -7.57 -24.50 -3.89
N TYR A 317 -7.11 -23.70 -2.94
CA TYR A 317 -5.78 -23.78 -2.37
C TYR A 317 -5.69 -24.90 -1.32
N GLY A 318 -4.87 -25.91 -1.61
CA GLY A 318 -4.64 -27.08 -0.76
C GLY A 318 -3.37 -27.01 0.08
N GLY A 319 -2.78 -25.82 0.25
CA GLY A 319 -1.60 -25.60 1.08
C GLY A 319 -1.94 -25.37 2.55
N LYS A 320 -1.02 -24.76 3.30
CA LYS A 320 -1.25 -24.42 4.71
C LYS A 320 -2.06 -23.13 4.80
N MET A 321 -3.12 -23.15 5.60
CA MET A 321 -3.99 -22.01 5.82
C MET A 321 -4.14 -21.77 7.32
N CYS A 322 -3.73 -20.58 7.76
CA CYS A 322 -3.93 -20.08 9.12
C CYS A 322 -5.02 -19.01 9.07
N VAL A 323 -6.17 -19.26 9.68
CA VAL A 323 -7.28 -18.30 9.71
C VAL A 323 -7.47 -17.83 11.14
N LEU A 324 -7.04 -16.60 11.43
CA LEU A 324 -7.10 -16.05 12.80
C LEU A 324 -8.53 -15.74 13.25
N GLN A 325 -9.39 -15.40 12.28
CA GLN A 325 -10.83 -15.25 12.46
C GLN A 325 -11.50 -15.55 11.11
N THR A 326 -12.47 -16.45 11.10
CA THR A 326 -13.24 -16.75 9.88
C THR A 326 -14.02 -15.50 9.44
N PRO A 327 -13.81 -14.98 8.22
CA PRO A 327 -14.64 -13.92 7.67
C PRO A 327 -16.12 -14.36 7.60
N VAL A 328 -17.03 -13.43 7.83
CA VAL A 328 -18.49 -13.65 7.85
C VAL A 328 -19.24 -12.83 6.81
N PHE A 329 -18.50 -12.04 6.03
CA PHE A 329 -18.99 -11.28 4.89
C PHE A 329 -18.19 -11.62 3.63
N LEU A 330 -18.91 -11.75 2.51
CA LEU A 330 -18.38 -11.90 1.17
C LEU A 330 -18.82 -10.69 0.36
N ASP A 331 -17.88 -9.83 -0.05
CA ASP A 331 -18.19 -8.55 -0.70
C ASP A 331 -19.23 -7.72 0.08
N GLY A 332 -19.13 -7.72 1.42
CA GLY A 332 -20.02 -6.99 2.32
C GLY A 332 -21.39 -7.64 2.54
N VAL A 333 -21.65 -8.83 1.96
CA VAL A 333 -22.89 -9.60 2.17
C VAL A 333 -22.64 -10.70 3.19
N ARG A 334 -23.51 -10.82 4.19
CA ARG A 334 -23.37 -11.84 5.24
C ARG A 334 -23.49 -13.23 4.63
N GLU A 335 -22.45 -14.05 4.79
CA GLU A 335 -22.37 -15.38 4.21
C GLU A 335 -21.72 -16.38 5.17
N LYS A 336 -22.11 -17.65 5.06
CA LYS A 336 -21.50 -18.73 5.84
C LYS A 336 -20.30 -19.27 5.09
N LEU A 337 -19.13 -18.71 5.36
CA LEU A 337 -17.87 -19.12 4.73
C LEU A 337 -17.25 -20.32 5.46
N SER A 338 -16.87 -21.33 4.69
CA SER A 338 -16.12 -22.50 5.20
C SER A 338 -14.62 -22.33 4.90
N PHE A 339 -13.89 -21.71 5.83
CA PHE A 339 -12.44 -21.80 5.86
C PHE A 339 -12.01 -22.91 6.80
N GLU A 340 -11.15 -23.81 6.35
CA GLU A 340 -10.52 -24.83 7.19
C GLU A 340 -9.11 -24.37 7.55
N SER A 341 -8.94 -23.79 8.74
CA SER A 341 -7.60 -23.56 9.28
C SER A 341 -6.95 -24.91 9.54
N ASN A 342 -5.89 -25.23 8.84
CA ASN A 342 -5.17 -26.51 8.94
C ASN A 342 -3.79 -26.37 9.61
N VAL A 343 -3.43 -25.14 9.98
CA VAL A 343 -2.27 -24.77 10.80
C VAL A 343 -2.66 -23.71 11.83
N THR A 344 -1.85 -23.55 12.87
CA THR A 344 -2.02 -22.57 13.96
C THR A 344 -0.89 -21.58 13.99
#